data_AF-Q9P8R4-F1
#
_entry.id   AF-Q9P8R4-F1
#
_cell.length_a   1.000
_cell.length_b   1.000
_cell.length_c   1.000
_cell.angle_alpha   90.00
_cell.angle_beta   90.00
_cell.angle_gamma   90.00
#
_symmetry.space_group_name_H-M   'P 1'
#
loop_
_entity.id
_entity.type
_entity.pdbx_description
1 polymer ?
#
loop_
_entity_poly.entity_id
_entity_poly.type
_entity_poly.pdbx_seq_one_letter_code
_entity_poly.pdbx_strand_id
1 'polypeptide(L)'
;HRDLKPQNLLIDREGNLKLADFGLARAFGVPLRGYTHEVVTLWYRAPEVLLGGRQYATALDIWSIGCIFAEMATKKPLFPGDS
;
A
#
# COMPACT_ATOMS: atom_id res chain seq x y z
N HIS A 1 5.45 1.08 4.58
CA HIS A 1 4.16 1.68 4.95
C HIS A 1 3.07 0.60 5.05
N ARG A 2 2.98 -0.30 4.07
CA ARG A 2 2.10 -1.49 4.02
C ARG A 2 0.62 -1.22 3.73
N ASP A 3 0.19 0.03 3.79
CA ASP A 3 -1.15 0.46 3.34
C ASP A 3 -1.08 1.73 2.49
N LEU A 4 -0.27 1.73 1.42
CA LEU A 4 -0.24 2.86 0.50
C LEU A 4 -1.44 2.77 -0.46
N LYS A 5 -2.27 3.79 -0.42
CA LYS A 5 -3.44 3.99 -1.27
C LYS A 5 -3.72 5.49 -1.41
N PRO A 6 -4.45 5.94 -2.45
CA PRO A 6 -4.71 7.36 -2.66
C PRO A 6 -5.36 8.06 -1.47
N GLN A 7 -6.21 7.36 -0.71
CA GLN A 7 -6.87 7.91 0.48
C GLN A 7 -5.88 8.25 1.62
N ASN A 8 -4.70 7.63 1.62
CA ASN A 8 -3.63 7.86 2.60
C ASN A 8 -2.62 8.91 2.12
N LEU A 9 -2.84 9.53 0.96
CA LEU A 9 -2.04 10.61 0.38
C LEU A 9 -2.74 11.95 0.63
N LEU A 10 -2.41 12.60 1.74
CA LEU A 10 -3.00 13.89 2.10
C LEU A 10 -2.24 15.04 1.46
N ILE A 11 -2.95 16.08 1.05
CA ILE A 11 -2.37 17.29 0.48
C ILE A 11 -2.79 18.47 1.36
N ASP A 12 -1.81 19.24 1.85
CA ASP A 12 -2.11 20.46 2.60
C ASP A 12 -2.45 21.64 1.68
N ARG A 13 -2.76 22.80 2.27
CA ARG A 13 -3.16 24.00 1.51
C ARG A 13 -2.06 24.56 0.62
N GLU A 14 -0.81 24.22 0.89
CA GLU A 14 0.36 24.66 0.13
C GLU A 14 0.71 23.65 -0.99
N GLY A 15 -0.04 22.56 -1.10
CA GLY A 15 0.19 21.51 -2.09
C GLY A 15 1.24 20.49 -1.66
N ASN A 16 1.67 20.47 -0.40
CA ASN A 16 2.63 19.46 0.05
C ASN A 16 1.93 18.13 0.26
N LEU A 17 2.47 17.08 -0.35
CA LEU A 17 2.02 15.72 -0.15
C LEU A 17 2.55 15.16 1.18
N LYS A 18 1.67 14.56 1.98
CA LYS A 18 2.01 13.90 3.25
C LYS A 18 1.35 12.52 3.29
N LEU A 19 2.13 11.52 3.72
CA LEU A 19 1.59 10.18 3.99
C LEU A 19 0.81 10.21 5.31
N ALA A 20 -0.30 9.51 5.34
CA ALA A 20 -1.14 9.30 6.52
C ALA A 20 -1.42 7.81 6.74
N ASP A 21 -2.00 7.50 7.90
CA ASP A 21 -2.36 6.15 8.32
C ASP A 21 -1.18 5.16 8.39
N PHE A 22 -0.39 5.33 9.45
CA PHE A 22 0.71 4.44 9.79
C PHE A 22 0.27 3.28 10.69
N GLY A 23 -1.04 2.99 10.81
CA GLY A 23 -1.56 1.94 11.68
C GLY A 23 -0.98 0.55 11.39
N LEU A 24 -0.61 0.31 10.12
CA LEU A 24 0.01 -0.95 9.66
C LEU A 24 1.53 -0.84 9.45
N ALA A 25 2.11 0.34 9.69
CA ALA A 25 3.54 0.58 9.53
C ALA A 25 4.36 -0.17 10.59
N ARG A 26 5.52 -0.68 10.21
CA ARG A 26 6.41 -1.42 11.12
C ARG A 26 7.86 -1.14 10.79
N ALA A 27 8.68 -0.94 11.82
CA ALA A 27 10.13 -0.81 11.67
C ALA A 27 10.74 -2.12 11.14
N PHE A 28 11.81 -2.01 10.37
CA PHE A 28 12.52 -3.13 9.73
C PHE A 28 13.28 -4.07 10.70
N GLY A 29 12.97 -4.03 12.01
CA GLY A 29 13.65 -4.79 13.06
C GLY A 29 13.03 -6.16 13.34
N VAL A 30 13.87 -7.19 13.35
CA VAL A 30 13.57 -8.60 13.67
C VAL A 30 12.93 -8.73 15.07
N PRO A 31 11.94 -9.64 15.30
CA PRO A 31 11.40 -10.61 14.37
C PRO A 31 10.10 -10.16 13.71
N LEU A 32 10.01 -10.43 12.41
CA LEU A 32 8.82 -10.30 11.59
C LEU A 32 7.83 -11.40 12.00
N ARG A 33 7.03 -11.15 13.05
CA ARG A 33 5.96 -12.08 13.46
C ARG A 33 4.97 -12.29 12.31
N GLY A 34 4.48 -13.53 12.19
CA GLY A 34 3.54 -13.97 11.17
C GLY A 34 2.31 -13.07 11.06
N TYR A 35 1.93 -12.79 9.82
CA TYR A 35 0.99 -11.76 9.45
C TYR A 35 -0.44 -12.31 9.38
N THR A 36 -1.38 -11.60 9.98
CA THR A 36 -2.81 -11.78 9.71
C THR A 36 -3.12 -11.21 8.33
N HIS A 37 -3.92 -11.93 7.55
CA HIS A 37 -4.56 -11.38 6.35
C HIS A 37 -5.51 -10.28 6.81
N GLU A 38 -5.02 -9.06 6.95
CA GLU A 38 -5.88 -7.92 7.23
C GLU A 38 -6.75 -7.66 6.01
N VAL A 39 -8.06 -7.67 6.29
CA VAL A 39 -9.16 -7.38 5.38
C VAL A 39 -9.08 -5.90 5.03
N VAL A 40 -8.30 -5.59 3.99
CA VAL A 40 -8.07 -4.23 3.48
C VAL A 40 -8.03 -4.30 1.95
N THR A 41 -8.39 -3.20 1.29
CA THR A 41 -8.48 -2.98 -0.15
C THR A 41 -7.34 -3.66 -0.92
N LEU A 42 -7.69 -4.63 -1.76
CA LEU A 42 -6.73 -5.49 -2.50
C LEU A 42 -5.99 -4.77 -3.64
N TRP A 43 -6.46 -3.58 -4.05
CA TRP A 43 -6.14 -2.96 -5.34
C TRP A 43 -4.69 -2.49 -5.46
N TYR A 44 -4.07 -2.15 -4.34
CA TYR A 44 -2.70 -1.64 -4.28
C TYR A 44 -1.72 -2.66 -3.68
N ARG A 45 -2.17 -3.90 -3.47
CA ARG A 45 -1.38 -4.96 -2.83
C ARG A 45 -0.54 -5.70 -3.87
N ALA A 46 0.72 -5.95 -3.53
CA ALA A 46 1.62 -6.69 -4.41
C ALA A 46 1.21 -8.17 -4.54
N PRO A 47 1.46 -8.81 -5.70
CA PRO A 47 1.02 -10.17 -5.98
C PRO A 47 1.57 -11.20 -4.98
N GLU A 48 2.82 -11.07 -4.53
CA GLU A 48 3.41 -11.94 -3.53
C GLU A 48 2.67 -11.90 -2.19
N VAL A 49 2.07 -10.76 -1.82
CA VAL A 49 1.26 -10.64 -0.60
C VAL A 49 -0.11 -11.28 -0.82
N LEU A 50 -0.70 -11.14 -2.01
CA LEU A 50 -1.94 -11.82 -2.40
C LEU A 50 -1.77 -13.35 -2.36
N LEU A 51 -0.59 -13.84 -2.73
CA LEU A 51 -0.22 -15.26 -2.72
C LEU A 51 0.20 -15.79 -1.34
N GLY A 52 0.01 -15.02 -0.26
CA GLY A 52 0.32 -15.45 1.10
C GLY A 52 1.80 -15.34 1.48
N GLY A 53 2.59 -14.59 0.70
CA GLY A 53 3.96 -14.25 1.02
C GLY A 53 4.06 -13.54 2.37
N ARG A 54 4.95 -14.05 3.23
CA ARG A 54 5.14 -13.55 4.59
C ARG A 54 6.35 -12.63 4.72
N GLN A 55 7.13 -12.43 3.67
CA GLN A 55 8.32 -11.58 3.73
C GLN A 55 7.95 -10.21 3.17
N TYR A 56 7.95 -9.22 4.06
CA TYR A 56 7.72 -7.84 3.67
C TYR A 56 9.06 -7.18 3.37
N ALA A 57 9.14 -6.54 2.21
CA ALA A 57 10.29 -5.75 1.80
C ALA A 57 9.80 -4.40 1.26
N THR A 58 10.74 -3.46 1.11
CA THR A 58 10.51 -2.14 0.51
C THR A 58 9.82 -2.24 -0.86
N ALA A 59 10.07 -3.32 -1.61
CA ALA A 59 9.45 -3.59 -2.90
C ALA A 59 7.92 -3.60 -2.87
N LEU A 60 7.31 -3.99 -1.74
CA LEU A 60 5.85 -3.99 -1.59
C LEU A 60 5.26 -2.59 -1.63
N ASP A 61 5.89 -1.63 -0.96
CA ASP A 61 5.46 -0.24 -0.99
C ASP A 61 5.66 0.35 -2.41
N ILE A 62 6.72 -0.06 -3.12
CA ILE A 62 6.97 0.36 -4.51
C ILE A 62 5.87 -0.13 -5.46
N TRP A 63 5.38 -1.36 -5.29
CA TRP A 63 4.23 -1.87 -6.06
C TRP A 63 3.00 -0.99 -5.87
N SER A 64 2.63 -0.69 -4.61
CA SER A 64 1.49 0.17 -4.31
C SER A 64 1.64 1.56 -4.95
N ILE A 65 2.84 2.15 -4.90
CA ILE A 65 3.14 3.43 -5.57
C ILE A 65 2.93 3.32 -7.09
N GLY A 66 3.36 2.23 -7.72
CA GLY A 66 3.14 1.98 -9.14
C GLY A 66 1.65 1.96 -9.52
N CYS A 67 0.83 1.27 -8.72
CA CYS A 67 -0.62 1.27 -8.90
C CYS A 67 -1.23 2.67 -8.75
N ILE A 68 -0.83 3.43 -7.72
CA ILE A 68 -1.29 4.80 -7.49
C ILE A 68 -0.89 5.71 -8.66
N PHE A 69 0.34 5.60 -9.14
CA PHE A 69 0.83 6.39 -10.26
C PHE A 69 0.03 6.15 -11.55
N ALA A 70 -0.23 4.88 -11.86
CA ALA A 70 -1.06 4.51 -13.00
C ALA A 70 -2.50 5.04 -12.86
N GLU A 71 -3.07 4.96 -11.66
CA GLU A 71 -4.41 5.49 -11.39
C GLU A 71 -4.47 7.01 -11.53
N MET A 72 -3.47 7.74 -11.06
CA MET A 72 -3.42 9.19 -11.25
C MET A 72 -3.35 9.58 -12.73
N ALA A 73 -2.60 8.82 -13.53
CA ALA A 73 -2.45 9.06 -14.97
C ALA A 73 -3.72 8.73 -15.77
N THR A 74 -4.46 7.69 -15.36
CA THR A 74 -5.62 7.16 -16.12
C THR A 74 -6.98 7.53 -15.53
N LYS A 75 -6.99 8.10 -14.32
CA LYS A 75 -8.18 8.36 -13.49
C LYS A 75 -9.00 7.11 -13.18
N LYS A 76 -8.41 5.91 -13.31
CA LYS A 76 -9.05 4.63 -13.05
C LYS A 76 -8.09 3.72 -12.27
N PRO A 77 -8.59 2.94 -11.29
CA PRO A 77 -7.75 2.00 -10.56
C PRO A 77 -7.10 1.00 -11.53
N LEU A 78 -5.81 0.71 -11.34
CA LEU A 78 -5.07 -0.19 -12.22
C LEU A 78 -5.56 -1.65 -12.10
N PHE A 79 -5.82 -2.09 -10.88
CA PHE A 79 -6.30 -3.43 -10.56
C PHE A 79 -7.51 -3.34 -9.62
N PRO A 80 -8.71 -3.00 -10.13
CA PRO A 80 -9.92 -3.02 -9.31
C PRO A 80 -10.19 -4.47 -8.88
N GLY A 81 -10.16 -4.71 -7.57
CA GLY A 81 -10.55 -5.98 -6.95
C GLY A 81 -11.98 -5.91 -6.42
N ASP A 82 -12.74 -6.98 -6.62
CA ASP A 82 -14.03 -7.15 -5.98
C ASP A 82 -13.85 -7.65 -4.53
N SER A 83 -14.83 -7.35 -3.67
CA SER A 83 -14.85 -7.82 -2.26
C SER A 83 -15.25 -9.27 -2.15
#